data_AF-F2AKF6-F1
#
_entry.id   AF-F2AKF6-F1
#
_cell.length_a   1.000
_cell.length_b   1.000
_cell.length_c   1.000
_cell.angle_alpha   90.00
_cell.angle_beta   90.00
_cell.angle_gamma   90.00
#
_symmetry.space_group_name_H-M   'P 1'
#
loop_
_entity.id
_entity.type
_entity.pdbx_description
1 polymer ?
#
loop_
_entity_poly.entity_id
_entity_poly.type
_entity_poly.pdbx_seq_one_letter_code
_entity_poly.pdbx_strand_id
1 'polypeptide(L)'
;MALFVHLAPENDSDSIRRSGIKTRRVRNVARDGYDRIVFAMPVTNDFYVSHQWLRELKRSGQRTIVGVYFRIPDDQLVLVGHYNQAHTEMTANEAVGVVFNAEQPEGFEVIIPRKIEAKEIHKINTLPQVLGWRYYPGAKGRKPCGCPYCTKGDIKSKRIRDEYERSFDN
;
A
#
# COMPACT_ATOMS: atom_id res chain seq x y z
N MET A 1 -5.77 18.12 10.57
CA MET A 1 -6.39 16.83 10.18
C MET A 1 -5.52 16.19 9.09
N ALA A 2 -4.98 15.02 9.38
CA ALA A 2 -4.11 14.29 8.47
C ALA A 2 -4.94 13.50 7.43
N LEU A 3 -4.51 13.55 6.17
CA LEU A 3 -5.18 12.90 5.05
C LEU A 3 -4.45 11.59 4.69
N PHE A 4 -5.22 10.50 4.66
CA PHE A 4 -4.73 9.16 4.35
C PHE A 4 -5.51 8.55 3.18
N VAL A 5 -4.91 7.53 2.57
CA VAL A 5 -5.55 6.67 1.57
C VAL A 5 -5.49 5.21 2.01
N HIS A 6 -6.63 4.54 1.97
CA HIS A 6 -6.77 3.09 2.08
C HIS A 6 -7.04 2.51 0.70
N LEU A 7 -6.35 1.43 0.35
CA LEU A 7 -6.59 0.70 -0.89
C LEU A 7 -7.61 -0.41 -0.65
N ALA A 8 -8.73 -0.36 -1.37
CA ALA A 8 -9.81 -1.33 -1.24
C ALA A 8 -10.20 -1.94 -2.60
N PRO A 9 -10.74 -3.17 -2.61
CA PRO A 9 -11.43 -3.69 -3.79
C PRO A 9 -12.56 -2.75 -4.22
N GLU A 10 -12.72 -2.53 -5.52
CA GLU A 10 -13.78 -1.67 -6.06
C GLU A 10 -15.18 -2.09 -5.60
N ASN A 11 -15.44 -3.39 -5.48
CA ASN A 11 -16.73 -3.94 -5.01
C ASN A 11 -17.07 -3.54 -3.56
N ASP A 12 -16.08 -3.15 -2.75
CA ASP A 12 -16.32 -2.69 -1.37
C ASP A 12 -16.69 -1.20 -1.32
N SER A 13 -16.54 -0.45 -2.43
CA SER A 13 -16.68 1.02 -2.47
C SER A 13 -18.03 1.52 -1.94
N ASP A 14 -19.13 0.92 -2.34
CA ASP A 14 -20.47 1.31 -1.90
C ASP A 14 -20.71 1.00 -0.41
N SER A 15 -20.18 -0.12 0.08
CA SER A 15 -20.23 -0.50 1.49
C SER A 15 -19.42 0.47 2.35
N ILE A 16 -18.24 0.85 1.87
CA ILE A 16 -17.35 1.80 2.52
C ILE A 16 -17.97 3.20 2.54
N ARG A 17 -18.60 3.64 1.44
CA ARG A 17 -19.29 4.93 1.38
C ARG A 17 -20.40 5.04 2.44
N ARG A 18 -21.13 3.94 2.68
CA ARG A 18 -22.23 3.91 3.66
C ARG A 18 -21.76 3.75 5.10
N SER A 19 -20.75 2.92 5.34
CA SER A 19 -20.41 2.44 6.69
C SER A 19 -19.00 2.78 7.18
N GLY A 20 -18.17 3.38 6.31
CA GLY A 20 -16.75 3.62 6.57
C GLY A 20 -15.88 2.38 6.34
N ILE A 21 -14.62 2.44 6.76
CA ILE A 21 -13.66 1.36 6.59
C ILE A 21 -13.62 0.52 7.86
N LYS A 22 -14.11 -0.72 7.76
CA LYS A 22 -14.07 -1.69 8.87
C LYS A 22 -12.66 -2.21 9.09
N THR A 23 -12.26 -2.34 10.35
CA THR A 23 -11.03 -3.05 10.71
C THR A 23 -11.09 -4.50 10.25
N ARG A 24 -10.01 -5.01 9.67
CA ARG A 24 -9.87 -6.40 9.23
C ARG A 24 -8.95 -7.16 10.17
N ARG A 25 -9.26 -8.45 10.39
CA ARG A 25 -8.41 -9.32 11.19
C ARG A 25 -7.10 -9.59 10.47
N VAL A 26 -5.98 -9.42 11.15
CA VAL A 26 -4.66 -9.80 10.61
C VAL A 26 -4.44 -11.29 10.89
N ARG A 27 -4.02 -12.06 9.87
CA ARG A 27 -3.69 -13.48 10.05
C ARG A 27 -2.28 -13.61 10.64
N ASN A 28 -2.12 -14.51 11.61
CA ASN A 28 -0.86 -15.05 12.13
C ASN A 28 0.09 -14.11 12.89
N VAL A 29 -0.22 -12.82 13.07
CA VAL A 29 0.55 -11.93 13.95
C VAL A 29 -0.40 -10.86 14.49
N ALA A 30 -0.55 -10.76 15.81
CA ALA A 30 -1.09 -9.52 16.39
C ALA A 30 -0.05 -8.44 16.11
N ARG A 31 -0.39 -7.50 15.22
CA ARG A 31 0.51 -6.38 14.87
C ARG A 31 0.53 -5.45 16.08
N ASP A 32 1.59 -5.56 16.87
CA ASP A 32 1.85 -4.70 18.03
C ASP A 32 0.67 -4.69 19.03
N GLY A 33 0.10 -5.86 19.29
CA GLY A 33 -1.03 -6.03 20.21
C GLY A 33 -2.42 -5.85 19.59
N TYR A 34 -2.52 -5.48 18.32
CA TYR A 34 -3.80 -5.32 17.63
C TYR A 34 -4.12 -6.53 16.72
N ASP A 35 -5.32 -7.09 16.88
CA ASP A 35 -5.79 -8.21 16.05
C ASP A 35 -6.64 -7.75 14.85
N ARG A 36 -7.08 -6.48 14.87
CA ARG A 36 -7.98 -5.85 13.90
C ARG A 36 -7.52 -4.43 13.58
N ILE A 37 -7.25 -4.17 12.32
CA ILE A 37 -6.64 -2.91 11.88
C ILE A 37 -7.18 -2.40 10.56
N VAL A 38 -6.92 -1.13 10.26
CA VAL A 38 -7.02 -0.53 8.93
C VAL A 38 -5.62 -0.15 8.46
N PHE A 39 -5.22 -0.65 7.28
CA PHE A 39 -3.98 -0.21 6.62
C PHE A 39 -4.23 1.05 5.81
N ALA A 40 -3.33 2.00 5.87
CA ALA A 40 -3.38 3.22 5.09
C ALA A 40 -1.98 3.77 4.80
N MET A 41 -1.92 4.73 3.89
CA MET A 41 -0.74 5.55 3.62
C MET A 41 -1.10 7.03 3.75
N PRO A 42 -0.22 7.89 4.26
CA PRO A 42 -0.34 9.33 4.10
C PRO A 42 -0.48 9.70 2.63
N VAL A 43 -1.33 10.68 2.34
CA VAL A 43 -1.38 11.26 0.99
C VAL A 43 -0.25 12.25 0.86
N THR A 44 0.73 11.93 0.02
CA THR A 44 1.93 12.73 -0.24
C THR A 44 1.86 13.38 -1.63
N ASN A 45 2.85 14.23 -1.94
CA ASN A 45 3.02 14.80 -3.28
C ASN A 45 3.46 13.75 -4.32
N ASP A 46 3.99 12.62 -3.87
CA ASP A 46 4.29 11.49 -4.74
C ASP A 46 3.14 10.46 -4.72
N PHE A 47 2.37 10.48 -5.80
CA PHE A 47 1.25 9.56 -6.00
C PHE A 47 1.68 8.08 -5.95
N TYR A 48 2.91 7.76 -6.32
CA TYR A 48 3.44 6.39 -6.21
C TYR A 48 3.58 5.95 -4.75
N VAL A 49 4.15 6.79 -3.88
CA VAL A 49 4.35 6.49 -2.45
C VAL A 49 3.02 6.23 -1.75
N SER A 50 2.03 7.09 -2.00
CA SER A 50 0.70 6.98 -1.38
C SER A 50 -0.04 5.69 -1.79
N HIS A 51 0.26 5.13 -2.97
CA HIS A 51 -0.46 3.97 -3.54
C HIS A 51 0.47 2.78 -3.81
N GLN A 52 1.63 2.74 -3.14
CA GLN A 52 2.73 1.82 -3.44
C GLN A 52 2.36 0.34 -3.32
N TRP A 53 1.38 0.02 -2.47
CA TRP A 53 0.91 -1.34 -2.20
C TRP A 53 -0.11 -1.87 -3.22
N LEU A 54 -0.53 -1.07 -4.21
CA LEU A 54 -1.58 -1.47 -5.16
C LEU A 54 -1.23 -2.78 -5.89
N ARG A 55 -0.03 -2.89 -6.47
CA ARG A 55 0.40 -4.12 -7.16
C ARG A 55 0.48 -5.32 -6.23
N GLU A 56 0.91 -5.12 -5.00
CA GLU A 56 1.00 -6.18 -4.01
C GLU A 56 -0.38 -6.76 -3.70
N LEU A 57 -1.38 -5.89 -3.48
CA LEU A 57 -2.76 -6.29 -3.30
C LEU A 57 -3.34 -6.99 -4.54
N LYS A 58 -2.90 -6.63 -5.74
CA LYS A 58 -3.30 -7.35 -6.96
C LYS A 58 -2.69 -8.74 -7.07
N ARG A 59 -1.44 -8.92 -6.61
CA ARG A 59 -0.80 -10.25 -6.55
C ARG A 59 -1.54 -11.19 -5.60
N SER A 60 -2.12 -10.67 -4.53
CA SER A 60 -2.94 -11.46 -3.59
C SER A 60 -4.37 -11.76 -4.08
N GLY A 61 -4.72 -11.35 -5.31
CA GLY A 61 -5.97 -11.73 -5.98
C GLY A 61 -6.99 -10.61 -6.19
N GLN A 62 -6.72 -9.38 -5.72
CA GLN A 62 -7.60 -8.24 -6.00
C GLN A 62 -7.50 -7.82 -7.47
N ARG A 63 -8.64 -7.59 -8.14
CA ARG A 63 -8.65 -7.24 -9.58
C ARG A 63 -8.56 -5.74 -9.81
N THR A 64 -9.58 -5.01 -9.36
CA THR A 64 -9.70 -3.56 -9.47
C THR A 64 -9.66 -2.95 -8.08
N ILE A 65 -8.76 -1.99 -7.89
CA ILE A 65 -8.53 -1.32 -6.61
C ILE A 65 -8.92 0.15 -6.72
N VAL A 66 -9.62 0.65 -5.71
CA VAL A 66 -9.94 2.07 -5.52
C VAL A 66 -9.14 2.65 -4.36
N GLY A 67 -8.91 3.96 -4.43
CA GLY A 67 -8.35 4.73 -3.31
C GLY A 67 -9.48 5.33 -2.49
N VAL A 68 -9.57 4.95 -1.23
CA VAL A 68 -10.50 5.52 -0.25
C VAL A 68 -9.72 6.53 0.58
N TYR A 69 -9.97 7.81 0.32
CA TYR A 69 -9.30 8.92 0.99
C TYR A 69 -10.12 9.35 2.19
N PHE A 70 -9.48 9.53 3.35
CA PHE A 70 -10.16 9.90 4.59
C PHE A 70 -9.27 10.77 5.47
N ARG A 71 -9.89 11.54 6.36
CA ARG A 71 -9.19 12.40 7.32
C ARG A 71 -9.41 11.94 8.74
N ILE A 72 -8.35 11.88 9.53
CA ILE A 72 -8.38 11.64 10.97
C ILE A 72 -7.82 12.85 11.74
N PRO A 73 -8.14 12.99 13.04
CA PRO A 73 -7.49 13.98 13.91
C PRO A 73 -5.96 13.83 13.90
N ASP A 74 -5.24 14.95 14.02
CA ASP A 74 -3.77 14.97 13.94
C ASP A 74 -3.11 14.24 15.12
N ASP A 75 -3.78 14.25 16.27
CA ASP A 75 -3.41 13.63 17.54
C ASP A 75 -3.87 12.16 17.66
N GLN A 76 -4.58 11.63 16.65
CA GLN A 76 -4.97 10.22 16.63
C GLN A 76 -3.72 9.34 16.66
N LEU A 77 -3.61 8.46 17.65
CA LEU A 77 -2.55 7.44 17.70
C LEU A 77 -2.71 6.44 16.55
N VAL A 78 -1.59 6.18 15.89
CA VAL A 78 -1.41 5.25 14.79
C VAL A 78 -0.08 4.50 14.96
N LEU A 79 0.06 3.38 14.26
CA LEU A 79 1.28 2.60 14.22
C LEU A 79 1.94 2.77 12.85
N VAL A 80 3.23 3.12 12.83
CA VAL A 80 3.99 3.26 11.57
C VAL A 80 5.04 2.17 11.50
N GLY A 81 5.05 1.43 10.40
CA GLY A 81 6.05 0.40 10.12
C GLY A 81 6.76 0.64 8.79
N HIS A 82 7.95 0.08 8.66
CA HIS A 82 8.74 0.10 7.43
C HIS A 82 9.19 -1.34 7.12
N TYR A 83 8.65 -1.91 6.04
CA TYR A 83 8.76 -3.32 5.69
C TYR A 83 8.29 -4.23 6.84
N ASN A 84 9.14 -5.16 7.27
CA ASN A 84 8.87 -6.12 8.35
C ASN A 84 9.49 -5.68 9.69
N GLN A 85 9.85 -4.40 9.83
CA GLN A 85 10.35 -3.86 11.09
C GLN A 85 9.19 -3.69 12.10
N ALA A 86 9.55 -3.58 13.38
CA ALA A 86 8.59 -3.30 14.43
C ALA A 86 7.91 -1.94 14.22
N HIS A 87 6.61 -1.86 14.48
CA HIS A 87 5.89 -0.60 14.33
C HIS A 87 6.16 0.30 15.53
N THR A 88 6.19 1.59 15.25
CA THR A 88 6.28 2.64 16.28
C THR A 88 4.94 3.33 16.40
N GLU A 89 4.41 3.43 17.62
CA GLU A 89 3.21 4.21 17.90
C GLU A 89 3.55 5.70 17.91
N MET A 90 2.77 6.49 17.19
CA MET A 90 2.92 7.94 17.10
C MET A 90 1.58 8.58 16.70
N THR A 91 1.51 9.90 16.72
CA THR A 91 0.34 10.63 16.24
C THR A 91 0.22 10.57 14.71
N ALA A 92 -1.00 10.76 14.20
CA ALA A 92 -1.26 10.78 12.77
C ALA A 92 -0.44 11.83 12.02
N ASN A 93 -0.22 13.00 12.63
CA ASN A 93 0.62 14.05 12.06
C ASN A 93 2.11 13.67 12.04
N GLU A 94 2.62 13.04 13.09
CA GLU A 94 3.99 12.50 13.11
C GLU A 94 4.17 11.43 12.03
N ALA A 95 3.18 10.54 11.85
CA ALA A 95 3.21 9.52 10.79
C ALA A 95 3.30 10.12 9.39
N VAL A 96 2.55 11.21 9.14
CA VAL A 96 2.68 11.97 7.89
C VAL A 96 4.11 12.50 7.76
N GLY A 97 4.64 13.15 8.80
CA GLY A 97 5.99 13.69 8.82
C GLY A 97 7.08 12.65 8.54
N VAL A 98 6.98 11.46 9.16
CA VAL A 98 7.92 10.36 8.96
C VAL A 98 7.96 9.90 7.51
N VAL A 99 6.79 9.62 6.91
CA VAL A 99 6.72 9.12 5.53
C VAL A 99 7.10 10.22 4.53
N PHE A 100 6.75 11.48 4.80
CA PHE A 100 7.00 12.59 3.89
C PHE A 100 8.49 12.98 3.82
N ASN A 101 9.22 12.83 4.93
CA ASN A 101 10.65 13.15 5.02
C ASN A 101 11.56 11.93 4.85
N ALA A 102 11.01 10.74 4.61
CA ALA A 102 11.80 9.54 4.40
C ALA A 102 12.61 9.64 3.09
N GLU A 103 13.92 9.37 3.17
CA GLU A 103 14.78 9.25 1.98
C GLU A 103 14.35 8.09 1.07
N GLN A 104 13.83 7.02 1.68
CA GLN A 104 13.30 5.83 1.01
C GLN A 104 11.85 5.60 1.51
N PRO A 105 10.86 6.25 0.89
CA PRO A 105 9.46 6.16 1.34
C PRO A 105 8.77 4.84 0.96
N GLU A 106 9.43 3.98 0.17
CA GLU A 106 8.94 2.65 -0.12
C GLU A 106 9.00 1.72 1.09
N GLY A 107 8.01 0.84 1.24
CA GLY A 107 7.94 -0.12 2.34
C GLY A 107 7.23 0.41 3.58
N PHE A 108 6.96 1.72 3.65
CA PHE A 108 6.18 2.26 4.75
C PHE A 108 4.73 1.78 4.71
N GLU A 109 4.15 1.61 5.89
CA GLU A 109 2.74 1.38 6.11
C GLU A 109 2.29 2.09 7.39
N VAL A 110 1.05 2.60 7.39
CA VAL A 110 0.41 3.14 8.58
C VAL A 110 -0.78 2.26 8.94
N ILE A 111 -0.83 1.89 10.21
CA ILE A 111 -1.84 1.05 10.80
C ILE A 111 -2.69 1.91 11.73
N ILE A 112 -3.99 1.91 11.49
CA ILE A 112 -4.97 2.60 12.31
C ILE A 112 -5.74 1.53 13.11
N PRO A 113 -5.59 1.48 14.44
CA PRO A 113 -6.16 0.42 15.28
C PRO A 113 -7.65 0.64 15.60
N ARG A 114 -8.39 1.28 14.69
CA ARG A 114 -9.84 1.49 14.81
C ARG A 114 -10.51 1.52 13.45
N LYS A 115 -11.83 1.45 13.45
CA LYS A 115 -12.66 1.70 12.28
C LYS A 115 -12.50 3.16 11.84
N ILE A 116 -12.52 3.40 10.53
CA ILE A 116 -12.69 4.74 9.97
C ILE A 116 -14.18 4.96 9.72
N GLU A 117 -14.74 6.03 10.25
CA GLU A 117 -16.16 6.34 10.14
C GLU A 117 -16.53 6.86 8.76
N ALA A 118 -17.79 6.65 8.35
CA ALA A 118 -18.28 7.12 7.06
C ALA A 118 -18.09 8.64 6.89
N LYS A 119 -18.26 9.41 7.96
CA LYS A 119 -18.05 10.86 7.99
C LYS A 119 -16.59 11.30 7.84
N GLU A 120 -15.63 10.40 8.11
CA GLU A 120 -14.20 10.65 7.95
C GLU A 120 -13.76 10.46 6.48
N ILE A 121 -14.57 9.77 5.68
CA ILE A 121 -14.31 9.55 4.25
C ILE A 121 -14.40 10.88 3.51
N HIS A 122 -13.29 11.27 2.91
CA HIS A 122 -13.19 12.47 2.09
C HIS A 122 -13.66 12.23 0.66
N LYS A 123 -13.21 11.14 0.03
CA LYS A 123 -13.58 10.74 -1.33
C LYS A 123 -13.16 9.30 -1.63
N ILE A 124 -13.77 8.70 -2.65
CA ILE A 124 -13.38 7.41 -3.20
C ILE A 124 -13.10 7.60 -4.68
N ASN A 125 -11.88 7.29 -5.12
CA ASN A 125 -11.46 7.47 -6.51
C ASN A 125 -11.01 6.16 -7.14
N THR A 126 -11.26 6.02 -8.44
CA THR A 126 -10.60 5.01 -9.27
C THR A 126 -9.11 5.33 -9.37
N LEU A 127 -8.29 4.28 -9.42
CA LEU A 127 -6.84 4.42 -9.51
C LEU A 127 -6.32 3.84 -10.83
N PRO A 128 -5.21 4.38 -11.37
CA PRO A 128 -4.44 3.66 -12.38
C PRO A 128 -4.05 2.26 -11.87
N GLN A 129 -4.47 1.22 -12.58
CA GLN A 129 -4.34 -0.17 -12.12
C GLN A 129 -2.92 -0.77 -12.29
N VAL A 130 -1.93 0.12 -12.44
CA VAL A 130 -0.52 -0.15 -12.74
C VAL A 130 0.43 0.47 -11.71
N LEU A 131 -0.08 1.09 -10.64
CA LEU A 131 0.72 1.69 -9.55
C LEU A 131 1.37 0.65 -8.64
N GLY A 132 2.37 1.08 -7.88
CA GLY A 132 3.17 0.23 -7.00
C GLY A 132 4.40 -0.38 -7.67
N TRP A 133 5.29 -0.97 -6.88
CA TRP A 133 6.50 -1.60 -7.41
C TRP A 133 6.17 -2.85 -8.23
N ARG A 134 6.89 -3.05 -9.32
CA ARG A 134 6.70 -4.20 -10.21
C ARG A 134 7.56 -5.41 -9.85
N TYR A 135 8.74 -5.18 -9.26
CA TYR A 135 9.70 -6.24 -8.91
C TYR A 135 10.04 -6.15 -7.42
N TYR A 136 10.71 -5.07 -7.03
CA TYR A 136 11.10 -4.75 -5.66
C TYR A 136 11.10 -3.23 -5.47
N PRO A 137 11.10 -2.74 -4.21
CA PRO A 137 11.28 -1.31 -3.89
C PRO A 137 12.52 -0.71 -4.58
N GLY A 138 12.42 0.48 -5.18
CA GLY A 138 13.56 1.09 -5.90
C GLY A 138 13.90 0.46 -7.27
N ALA A 139 13.12 -0.51 -7.78
CA ALA A 139 13.32 -1.05 -9.12
C ALA A 139 13.01 -0.06 -10.26
N LYS A 140 12.37 1.08 -9.96
CA LYS A 140 12.05 2.12 -10.94
C LYS A 140 13.34 2.66 -11.57
N GLY A 141 13.39 2.72 -12.90
CA GLY A 141 14.56 3.20 -13.65
C GLY A 141 15.69 2.18 -13.83
N ARG A 142 15.57 0.96 -13.27
CA ARG A 142 16.55 -0.12 -13.48
C ARG A 142 16.00 -1.18 -14.43
N LYS A 143 16.87 -1.75 -15.27
CA LYS A 143 16.51 -2.89 -16.12
C LYS A 143 16.26 -4.11 -15.21
N PRO A 144 15.09 -4.77 -15.28
CA PRO A 144 14.83 -5.95 -14.47
C PRO A 144 15.71 -7.12 -14.91
N CYS A 145 16.20 -7.90 -13.95
CA CYS A 145 16.85 -9.18 -14.24
C CYS A 145 15.84 -10.13 -14.87
N GLY A 146 16.20 -10.77 -15.98
CA GLY A 146 15.30 -11.68 -16.69
C GLY A 146 15.45 -13.16 -16.35
N CYS A 147 16.32 -13.51 -15.39
CA CYS A 147 16.52 -14.91 -15.05
C CYS A 147 15.23 -15.56 -14.49
N PRO A 148 15.06 -16.89 -14.66
CA PRO A 148 13.88 -17.60 -14.17
C PRO A 148 13.65 -17.46 -12.66
N TYR A 149 14.71 -17.20 -11.89
CA TYR A 149 14.64 -16.98 -10.45
C TYR A 149 14.04 -15.61 -10.11
N CYS A 150 14.59 -14.52 -10.68
CA CYS A 150 14.15 -13.15 -10.38
C CYS A 150 12.78 -12.80 -10.97
N THR A 151 12.36 -13.48 -12.05
CA THR A 151 11.07 -13.21 -12.72
C THR A 151 9.93 -14.13 -12.26
N LYS A 152 10.20 -15.03 -11.31
CA LYS A 152 9.26 -16.04 -10.84
C LYS A 152 8.07 -15.40 -10.13
N GLY A 153 6.85 -15.65 -10.62
CA GLY A 153 5.62 -15.11 -10.02
C GLY A 153 5.34 -13.64 -10.37
N ASP A 154 6.20 -12.98 -11.16
CA ASP A 154 5.97 -11.59 -11.55
C ASP A 154 4.90 -11.44 -12.64
N ILE A 155 4.07 -10.42 -12.46
CA ILE A 155 2.98 -10.11 -13.39
C ILE A 155 3.56 -9.69 -14.75
N LYS A 156 3.17 -10.43 -15.80
CA LYS A 156 3.56 -10.20 -17.21
C LYS A 156 5.10 -10.19 -17.39
N SER A 157 5.82 -11.09 -16.72
CA SER A 157 7.28 -11.21 -16.83
C SER A 157 7.77 -12.07 -18.00
N LYS A 158 6.87 -12.77 -18.71
CA LYS A 158 7.21 -13.66 -19.84
C LYS A 158 8.14 -13.00 -20.86
N ARG A 159 7.81 -11.82 -21.36
CA ARG A 159 8.65 -11.09 -22.34
C ARG A 159 10.08 -10.87 -21.85
N ILE A 160 10.26 -10.54 -20.57
CA ILE A 160 11.58 -10.26 -19.99
C ILE A 160 12.40 -11.54 -19.88
N ARG A 161 11.75 -12.66 -19.56
CA ARG A 161 12.39 -13.97 -19.55
C ARG A 161 12.76 -14.40 -20.97
N ASP A 162 11.85 -14.25 -21.93
CA ASP A 162 12.10 -14.58 -23.33
C ASP A 162 13.28 -13.75 -23.90
N GLU A 163 13.39 -12.47 -23.54
CA GLU A 163 14.53 -11.60 -23.90
C GLU A 163 15.85 -12.04 -23.23
N TYR A 164 15.81 -12.51 -21.99
CA TYR A 164 16.97 -13.03 -21.27
C TYR A 164 17.44 -14.37 -21.84
N GLU A 165 16.52 -15.29 -22.13
CA GLU A 165 16.83 -16.59 -22.75
C GLU A 165 17.47 -16.40 -24.14
N ARG A 166 16.92 -15.50 -24.97
CA ARG A 166 17.53 -15.15 -26.28
C ARG A 166 18.91 -14.52 -26.19
N SER A 167 19.29 -13.95 -25.04
CA SER A 167 20.61 -13.33 -24.89
C SER A 167 21.75 -14.35 -24.74
N PHE A 168 21.43 -15.64 -24.53
CA PHE A 168 22.41 -16.73 -24.52
C PHE A 168 22.62 -17.39 -25.87
N ASP A 169 21.72 -17.15 -26.83
CA ASP A 169 21.77 -17.73 -28.18
C ASP A 169 22.54 -16.85 -29.19
N ASN A 170 23.07 -15.70 -28.75
CA ASN A 170 23.97 -14.80 -29.50
C ASN A 170 25.36 -14.81 -28.87
#